data_AF-A0A9D5JES8-F1
#
_entry.id   AF-A0A9D5JES8-F1
#
_cell.length_a   1.000
_cell.length_b   1.000
_cell.length_c   1.000
_cell.angle_alpha   90.00
_cell.angle_beta   90.00
_cell.angle_gamma   90.00
#
_symmetry.space_group_name_H-M   'P 1'
#
loop_
_entity.id
_entity.type
_entity.pdbx_description
1 polymer ?
#
loop_
_entity_poly.entity_id
_entity_poly.type
_entity_poly.pdbx_seq_one_letter_code
_entity_poly.pdbx_strand_id
1 'polypeptide(L)' 'MRGAYLTTMIALATAAFGLIAALAWNTAITDLIKTFLPAGKGLAPEFGYALVVTILAIVVINSLGKFADKDQSLIK' A
#
# COMPACT_ATOMS: atom_id res chain seq x y z
N MET A 1 -9.39 0.28 31.81
CA MET A 1 -9.73 1.65 31.37
C MET A 1 -8.62 2.28 30.52
N ARG A 2 -7.45 2.68 31.08
CA ARG A 2 -6.38 3.39 30.32
C ARG A 2 -5.86 2.68 29.05
N GLY A 3 -5.66 1.37 29.10
CA GLY A 3 -5.17 0.60 27.94
C GLY A 3 -6.12 0.62 26.73
N ALA A 4 -7.43 0.58 26.96
CA ALA A 4 -8.42 0.60 25.88
C ALA A 4 -8.40 1.93 25.10
N TYR A 5 -8.25 3.07 25.80
CA TYR A 5 -8.14 4.38 25.16
C TYR A 5 -6.89 4.49 24.26
N LEU A 6 -5.75 3.99 24.74
CA LEU A 6 -4.51 4.00 23.94
C LEU A 6 -4.65 3.17 22.67
N THR A 7 -5.24 1.96 22.75
CA THR A 7 -5.50 1.13 21.57
C THR A 7 -6.40 1.82 20.56
N THR A 8 -7.48 2.49 21.02
CA THR A 8 -8.36 3.25 20.13
C THR A 8 -7.63 4.42 19.47
N MET A 9 -6.82 5.17 20.22
CA MET A 9 -6.03 6.28 19.65
C MET A 9 -5.03 5.78 18.61
N ILE A 10 -4.36 4.65 18.85
CA ILE A 10 -3.46 4.02 17.88
C ILE A 10 -4.24 3.62 16.63
N ALA A 11 -5.39 2.95 16.78
CA ALA A 11 -6.20 2.53 15.64
C ALA A 11 -6.67 3.71 14.77
N LEU A 12 -7.12 4.81 15.40
CA LEU A 12 -7.50 6.03 14.70
C LEU A 12 -6.32 6.66 13.97
N ALA A 13 -5.15 6.75 14.63
CA ALA A 13 -3.94 7.28 14.01
C ALA A 13 -3.50 6.41 12.82
N THR A 14 -3.45 5.09 12.98
CA THR A 14 -3.10 4.14 11.92
C THR A 14 -4.06 4.25 10.73
N ALA A 15 -5.37 4.39 10.97
CA ALA A 15 -6.34 4.57 9.90
C ALA A 15 -6.13 5.89 9.14
N ALA A 16 -5.93 6.99 9.86
CA ALA A 16 -5.66 8.31 9.26
C ALA A 16 -4.36 8.30 8.44
N PHE A 17 -3.27 7.77 9.00
CA PHE A 17 -2.01 7.65 8.27
C PHE A 17 -2.08 6.65 7.12
N GLY A 18 -2.86 5.57 7.25
CA GLY A 18 -3.12 4.62 6.16
C GLY A 18 -3.79 5.30 4.96
N LEU A 19 -4.76 6.19 5.21
CA LEU A 19 -5.40 6.98 4.15
C LEU A 19 -4.41 7.93 3.48
N ILE A 20 -3.62 8.67 4.27
CA ILE A 20 -2.61 9.60 3.74
C ILE A 20 -1.56 8.85 2.91
N ALA A 21 -1.10 7.69 3.40
CA ALA A 21 -0.16 6.84 2.69
C ALA A 21 -0.76 6.33 1.37
N ALA A 22 -2.00 5.85 1.36
CA ALA A 22 -2.67 5.41 0.15
C ALA A 22 -2.75 6.52 -0.91
N LEU A 23 -3.11 7.75 -0.52
CA LEU A 23 -3.13 8.91 -1.42
C LEU A 23 -1.72 9.25 -1.94
N ALA A 24 -0.72 9.26 -1.06
CA ALA A 24 0.65 9.61 -1.42
C ALA A 24 1.24 8.61 -2.43
N TRP A 25 1.03 7.30 -2.21
CA TRP A 25 1.51 6.25 -3.12
C TRP A 25 0.80 6.29 -4.47
N ASN A 26 -0.52 6.55 -4.50
CA ASN A 26 -1.26 6.74 -5.76
C ASN A 26 -0.63 7.86 -6.62
N THR A 27 -0.37 9.02 -6.02
CA THR A 27 0.26 10.15 -6.71
C THR A 27 1.69 9.84 -7.12
N ALA A 28 2.51 9.28 -6.23
CA ALA A 28 3.92 8.99 -6.50
C ALA A 28 4.11 8.01 -7.67
N ILE A 29 3.34 6.92 -7.72
CA ILE A 29 3.40 5.95 -8.82
C ILE A 29 2.98 6.61 -10.13
N THR A 30 1.91 7.41 -10.09
CA THR A 30 1.40 8.12 -11.27
C THR A 30 2.45 9.07 -11.85
N ASP A 31 3.10 9.89 -11.01
CA ASP A 31 4.09 10.86 -11.46
C ASP A 31 5.40 10.19 -11.89
N LEU A 32 5.78 9.09 -11.25
CA LEU A 32 6.88 8.24 -11.71
C LEU A 32 6.64 7.73 -13.13
N ILE A 33 5.43 7.23 -13.40
CA ILE A 33 5.08 6.71 -14.74
C ILE A 33 5.09 7.81 -15.78
N LYS A 34 4.55 9.00 -15.47
CA LYS A 34 4.61 10.16 -16.38
C LYS A 34 6.03 10.59 -16.72
N THR A 35 7.00 10.30 -15.85
CA THR A 35 8.42 10.61 -16.09
C THR A 35 9.00 9.68 -17.18
N PHE A 36 8.56 8.42 -17.24
CA PHE A 36 9.10 7.42 -18.17
C PHE A 36 8.24 7.23 -19.43
N LEU A 37 6.92 7.40 -19.33
CA LEU A 37 5.98 7.37 -20.45
C LEU A 37 5.45 8.79 -20.65
N PRO A 38 5.75 9.45 -21.79
CA PRO A 38 5.20 10.76 -22.11
C PRO A 38 3.67 10.71 -21.98
N ALA A 39 3.09 11.75 -21.38
CA ALA A 39 1.65 11.93 -21.26
C ALA A 39 1.01 12.16 -22.65
N GLY A 40 0.91 11.09 -23.45
CA GLY A 40 0.08 11.05 -24.63
C GLY A 40 -1.38 10.82 -24.22
N LYS A 41 -2.34 11.30 -25.03
CA LYS A 41 -3.79 11.04 -24.89
C LYS A 41 -4.16 9.57 -25.20
N GLY A 42 -3.34 8.62 -24.76
CA GLY A 42 -3.48 7.20 -25.07
C GLY A 42 -3.58 6.37 -23.81
N LEU A 43 -4.11 5.16 -23.92
CA LEU A 43 -4.32 4.23 -22.80
C LEU A 43 -3.01 3.70 -22.18
N ALA A 44 -1.84 3.97 -22.80
CA ALA A 44 -0.56 3.40 -22.41
C ALA A 44 -0.09 3.80 -20.98
N PRO A 45 -0.18 5.07 -20.53
CA PRO A 45 0.20 5.45 -19.16
C PRO A 45 -0.76 4.87 -18.11
N GLU A 46 -2.05 4.76 -18.44
CA GLU A 46 -3.06 4.17 -17.55
C GLU A 46 -2.85 2.67 -17.37
N PHE A 47 -2.54 1.94 -18.46
CA PHE A 47 -2.16 0.54 -18.39
C PHE A 47 -0.84 0.33 -17.65
N GLY A 48 0.14 1.22 -17.83
CA GLY A 48 1.38 1.21 -17.06
C GLY A 48 1.12 1.37 -15.56
N TYR A 49 0.23 2.28 -15.18
CA TYR A 49 -0.19 2.48 -13.79
C TYR A 49 -0.86 1.24 -13.21
N ALA A 50 -1.84 0.68 -13.92
CA ALA A 50 -2.54 -0.52 -13.48
C ALA A 50 -1.60 -1.71 -13.27
N LEU A 51 -0.63 -1.91 -14.17
CA LEU A 51 0.34 -3.00 -14.09
C LEU A 51 1.29 -2.84 -12.90
N VAL A 52 1.85 -1.63 -12.71
CA VAL A 52 2.76 -1.33 -11.58
C VAL A 52 2.06 -1.51 -10.24
N VAL A 53 0.85 -0.98 -10.09
CA VAL A 53 0.07 -1.10 -8.85
C VAL A 53 -0.27 -2.56 -8.55
N THR A 54 -0.61 -3.36 -9.57
CA THR A 54 -0.90 -4.80 -9.40
C THR A 54 0.32 -5.57 -8.92
N ILE A 55 1.49 -5.33 -9.53
CA ILE A 55 2.74 -5.97 -9.12
C ILE A 55 3.07 -5.60 -7.67
N LEU A 56 3.00 -4.31 -7.31
CA LEU A 56 3.24 -3.85 -5.96
C LEU A 56 2.29 -4.49 -4.95
N ALA A 57 0.99 -4.57 -5.28
CA ALA A 57 -0.02 -5.20 -4.43
C ALA A 57 0.33 -6.68 -4.18
N ILE A 58 0.67 -7.44 -5.23
CA ILE A 58 1.06 -8.85 -5.10
C ILE A 58 2.30 -9.00 -4.20
N VAL A 59 3.33 -8.17 -4.40
CA VAL A 59 4.56 -8.20 -3.60
C VAL A 59 4.27 -7.92 -2.13
N VAL A 60 3.48 -6.88 -1.83
CA VAL A 60 3.13 -6.49 -0.46
C VAL A 60 2.28 -7.57 0.20
N ILE A 61 1.21 -8.03 -0.46
CA ILE A 61 0.30 -9.05 0.09
C ILE A 61 1.04 -10.36 0.37
N ASN A 62 1.85 -10.84 -0.57
CA ASN A 62 2.63 -12.07 -0.37
C ASN A 62 3.69 -11.93 0.73
N SER A 63 4.30 -10.75 0.86
CA SER A 63 5.28 -10.50 1.92
C SER A 63 4.60 -10.53 3.29
N LEU A 64 3.46 -9.85 3.43
CA LEU A 64 2.67 -9.86 4.66
C LEU A 64 2.18 -11.27 5.02
N GLY A 65 1.72 -12.05 4.02
CA GLY A 65 1.34 -13.46 4.23
C GLY A 65 2.47 -14.30 4.79
N LYS A 66 3.69 -14.18 4.24
CA LYS A 66 4.88 -14.89 4.75
C LYS A 66 5.23 -14.51 6.18
N PHE A 67 5.08 -13.23 6.55
CA PHE A 67 5.33 -12.79 7.91
C PHE A 67 4.29 -13.32 8.90
N ALA A 68 3.02 -13.39 8.50
CA ALA A 68 1.94 -13.96 9.31
C ALA A 68 2.13 -15.47 9.56
N ASP A 69 2.51 -16.23 8.52
CA ASP A 69 2.77 -17.67 8.65
C ASP A 69 3.96 -17.98 9.55
N LYS A 70 5.02 -17.17 9.48
CA LYS A 70 6.22 -17.34 10.30
C LYS A 70 5.91 -17.17 11.80
N ASP A 71 5.08 -16.20 12.16
CA ASP A 71 4.64 -15.98 13.54
C ASP A 71 3.82 -17.16 14.09
N GLN A 72 2.90 -17.71 13.27
CA GLN A 72 2.12 -18.89 13.63
C GLN A 72 2.98 -20.15 13.87
N SER A 73 4.08 -20.31 13.13
CA SER A 73 4.98 -21.47 13.29
C SER A 73 5.81 -21.47 14.58
N LEU A 74 5.90 -20.34 15.29
CA LEU A 74 6.62 -20.23 16.57
C LEU A 74 5.74 -20.52 17.79
N ILE A 75 4.42 -20.56 17.60
CA ILE A 75 3.43 -20.79 18.66
C ILE A 75 2.98 -22.26 18.73
N LYS A 76 3.18 -23.04 17.65
CA LYS A 76 2.97 -24.50 17.62
C LYS A 76 4.21 -25.24 18.09
#